data_AF-A0A270MXP7-F1
#
_entry.id   AF-A0A270MXP7-F1
#
_cell.length_a   1.000
_cell.length_b   1.000
_cell.length_c   1.000
_cell.angle_alpha   90.00
_cell.angle_beta   90.00
_cell.angle_gamma   90.00
#
_symmetry.space_group_name_H-M   'P 1'
#
loop_
_entity.id
_entity.type
_entity.pdbx_description
1 polymer ?
#
loop_
_entity_poly.entity_id
_entity_poly.type
_entity_poly.pdbx_seq_one_letter_code
_entity_poly.pdbx_strand_id
1 'polypeptide(L)'
;MNGATLDYDTKLTTRSDAISLSASTALIVNSTITSTVGGESALRLLNNVALTDGGSHGSLVGSTISGMDSGVNMSAGSSLNLNNSTVRSTVGTAGSASFNGAVMTFGGGVIATNGSVIDGATNGITMSLAASTAPVAGDGQIVIDGSTVIGHAGSAIAVNSAFDFSTVKEASILVRNGSSLQGSDGNILSVTNPRNLDTAPTINFFVESSVLDGNVTVGADGSVGNVTLSNGGRINGTFNNVTQATLGNGGHWQLTGDSTVNALDVQSGGVIELGNGTAFHTLTVAGNYTGSGGTLLFNTVLGGNTSASDKLVIGGETSGQTYVRVNNVGGAGAQTDQGI
;
A
#
# COMPACT_ATOMS: atom_id res chain seq x y z
N MET A 1 -13.82 -26.89 1.59
CA MET A 1 -12.82 -27.99 1.50
C MET A 1 -12.03 -28.06 2.80
N ASN A 2 -11.67 -29.25 3.27
CA ASN A 2 -10.91 -29.42 4.50
C ASN A 2 -9.84 -30.52 4.31
N GLY A 3 -8.56 -30.20 4.50
CA GLY A 3 -7.46 -31.15 4.36
C GLY A 3 -7.20 -31.61 2.92
N ALA A 4 -7.63 -30.84 1.91
CA ALA A 4 -7.56 -31.24 0.52
C ALA A 4 -6.27 -30.74 -0.15
N THR A 5 -5.74 -31.54 -1.09
CA THR A 5 -4.73 -31.09 -2.05
C THR A 5 -5.35 -31.12 -3.44
N LEU A 6 -5.42 -29.96 -4.09
CA LEU A 6 -5.83 -29.82 -5.48
C LEU A 6 -4.64 -29.31 -6.28
N ASP A 7 -4.16 -30.13 -7.21
CA ASP A 7 -3.09 -29.76 -8.14
C ASP A 7 -3.67 -29.69 -9.55
N TYR A 8 -3.73 -28.48 -10.09
CA TYR A 8 -4.23 -28.21 -11.43
C TYR A 8 -3.05 -27.99 -12.38
N ASP A 9 -2.62 -29.08 -12.99
CA ASP A 9 -1.57 -29.13 -14.01
C ASP A 9 -2.16 -29.75 -15.29
N THR A 10 -2.67 -28.91 -16.19
CA THR A 10 -3.08 -29.40 -17.51
C THR A 10 -2.08 -28.94 -18.57
N LYS A 11 -1.52 -29.91 -19.32
CA LYS A 11 -0.79 -29.65 -20.58
C LYS A 11 -1.69 -29.12 -21.71
N LEU A 12 -2.95 -28.76 -21.41
CA LEU A 12 -3.91 -28.27 -22.38
C LEU A 12 -3.83 -26.75 -22.49
N THR A 13 -3.86 -26.26 -23.72
CA THR A 13 -3.80 -24.83 -24.08
C THR A 13 -5.08 -24.04 -23.72
N THR A 14 -5.97 -24.60 -22.89
CA THR A 14 -7.22 -23.96 -22.49
C THR A 14 -7.08 -23.38 -21.09
N ARG A 15 -7.00 -22.06 -21.05
CA ARG A 15 -7.24 -21.16 -19.92
C ARG A 15 -8.28 -21.70 -18.93
N SER A 16 -7.87 -22.16 -17.74
CA SER A 16 -8.78 -22.50 -16.63
C SER A 16 -8.12 -22.36 -15.25
N ASP A 17 -8.87 -21.80 -14.29
CA ASP A 17 -8.48 -21.68 -12.89
C ASP A 17 -8.72 -23.01 -12.15
N ALA A 18 -7.94 -23.31 -11.10
CA ALA A 18 -8.15 -24.55 -10.32
C ALA A 18 -9.51 -24.56 -9.60
N ILE A 19 -9.93 -23.40 -9.07
CA ILE A 19 -11.26 -23.16 -8.53
C ILE A 19 -11.76 -21.82 -9.03
N SER A 20 -12.97 -21.80 -9.61
CA SER A 20 -13.67 -20.56 -9.96
C SER A 20 -15.03 -20.52 -9.26
N LEU A 21 -15.26 -19.45 -8.49
CA LEU A 21 -16.52 -19.14 -7.84
C LEU A 21 -17.23 -18.03 -8.61
N SER A 22 -18.56 -18.14 -8.72
CA SER A 22 -19.41 -17.09 -9.28
C SER A 22 -20.61 -16.89 -8.36
N ALA A 23 -20.76 -15.67 -7.82
CA ALA A 23 -21.75 -15.33 -6.79
C ALA A 23 -21.89 -16.41 -5.69
N SER A 24 -20.75 -16.87 -5.17
CA SER A 24 -20.69 -18.04 -4.29
C SER A 24 -19.68 -17.84 -3.15
N THR A 25 -19.86 -18.60 -2.07
CA THR A 25 -18.91 -18.61 -0.94
C THR A 25 -18.13 -19.91 -0.90
N ALA A 26 -16.83 -19.84 -0.61
CA ALA A 26 -16.01 -21.00 -0.31
C ALA A 26 -15.26 -20.84 1.01
N LEU A 27 -15.31 -21.89 1.84
CA LEU A 27 -14.44 -22.07 3.00
C LEU A 27 -13.40 -23.14 2.67
N ILE A 28 -12.12 -22.77 2.73
CA ILE A 28 -10.97 -23.60 2.42
C ILE A 28 -10.10 -23.71 3.68
N VAL A 29 -10.02 -24.90 4.26
CA VAL A 29 -9.38 -25.14 5.55
C VAL A 29 -8.27 -26.16 5.39
N ASN A 30 -7.08 -25.88 5.93
CA ASN A 30 -5.92 -26.78 5.93
C ASN A 30 -5.66 -27.42 4.56
N SER A 31 -5.85 -26.68 3.48
CA SER A 31 -5.82 -27.21 2.12
C SER A 31 -4.73 -26.54 1.30
N THR A 32 -4.23 -27.25 0.29
CA THR A 32 -3.29 -26.71 -0.69
C THR A 32 -3.94 -26.74 -2.07
N ILE A 33 -4.03 -25.59 -2.74
CA ILE A 33 -4.49 -25.48 -4.12
C ILE A 33 -3.35 -24.90 -4.95
N THR A 34 -2.94 -25.62 -5.98
CA THR A 34 -1.89 -25.17 -6.90
C THR A 34 -2.41 -25.15 -8.34
N SER A 35 -2.06 -24.10 -9.08
CA SER A 35 -2.22 -24.01 -10.53
C SER A 35 -0.87 -23.66 -11.16
N THR A 36 -0.38 -24.53 -12.04
CA THR A 36 0.91 -24.37 -12.74
C THR A 36 0.75 -23.92 -14.20
N VAL A 37 -0.48 -23.69 -14.65
CA VAL A 37 -0.79 -23.29 -16.03
C VAL A 37 -0.66 -21.77 -16.16
N GLY A 38 0.07 -21.30 -17.18
CA GLY A 38 0.24 -19.86 -17.46
C GLY A 38 -1.03 -19.21 -18.00
N GLY A 39 -1.30 -17.97 -17.59
CA GLY A 39 -2.47 -17.17 -17.98
C GLY A 39 -3.64 -17.16 -16.99
N GLU A 40 -3.48 -17.79 -15.82
CA GLU A 40 -4.58 -18.18 -14.90
C GLU A 40 -4.22 -17.99 -13.42
N SER A 41 -5.26 -17.97 -12.57
CA SER A 41 -5.13 -17.99 -11.11
C SER A 41 -5.43 -19.36 -10.51
N ALA A 42 -4.97 -19.64 -9.30
CA ALA A 42 -5.37 -20.87 -8.61
C ALA A 42 -6.80 -20.76 -8.04
N LEU A 43 -7.19 -19.59 -7.56
CA LEU A 43 -8.55 -19.32 -7.08
C LEU A 43 -9.10 -18.05 -7.71
N ARG A 44 -10.26 -18.16 -8.35
CA ARG A 44 -10.97 -17.04 -8.95
C ARG A 44 -12.29 -16.76 -8.23
N LEU A 45 -12.54 -15.49 -7.91
CA LEU A 45 -13.75 -15.01 -7.22
C LEU A 45 -14.48 -14.01 -8.12
N LEU A 46 -15.58 -14.43 -8.74
CA LEU A 46 -16.34 -13.62 -9.69
C LEU A 46 -17.67 -13.14 -9.11
N ASN A 47 -18.07 -11.96 -9.53
CA ASN A 47 -19.44 -11.50 -9.46
C ASN A 47 -20.25 -12.08 -10.63
N ASN A 48 -21.55 -12.27 -10.42
CA ASN A 48 -22.48 -12.59 -11.50
C ASN A 48 -22.96 -11.28 -12.14
N VAL A 49 -23.04 -11.24 -13.47
CA VAL A 49 -23.37 -10.06 -14.28
C VAL A 49 -24.83 -9.61 -14.11
N ALA A 50 -25.67 -10.42 -13.46
CA ALA A 50 -26.97 -10.01 -12.94
C ALA A 50 -26.77 -9.37 -11.55
N LEU A 51 -26.71 -8.05 -11.53
CA LEU A 51 -26.25 -7.14 -10.46
C LEU A 51 -27.06 -7.16 -9.13
N THR A 52 -27.71 -8.28 -8.79
CA THR A 52 -28.54 -8.45 -7.60
C THR A 52 -27.96 -9.41 -6.54
N ASP A 53 -27.02 -10.29 -6.90
CA ASP A 53 -26.60 -11.42 -6.04
C ASP A 53 -25.22 -11.26 -5.34
N GLY A 54 -24.60 -10.08 -5.40
CA GLY A 54 -23.29 -9.86 -4.77
C GLY A 54 -22.12 -10.59 -5.47
N GLY A 55 -20.89 -10.40 -4.96
CA GLY A 55 -19.70 -11.09 -5.48
C GLY A 55 -19.45 -12.45 -4.83
N SER A 56 -18.28 -13.02 -5.09
CA SER A 56 -17.85 -14.28 -4.47
C SER A 56 -17.01 -14.05 -3.22
N HIS A 57 -17.15 -14.91 -2.22
CA HIS A 57 -16.47 -14.77 -0.94
C HIS A 57 -15.59 -15.99 -0.63
N GLY A 58 -14.28 -15.81 -0.59
CA GLY A 58 -13.31 -16.85 -0.20
C GLY A 58 -12.84 -16.66 1.23
N SER A 59 -12.90 -17.70 2.05
CA SER A 59 -12.30 -17.73 3.40
C SER A 59 -11.29 -18.87 3.50
N LEU A 60 -10.05 -18.53 3.78
CA LEU A 60 -8.91 -19.44 3.85
C LEU A 60 -8.40 -19.50 5.29
N VAL A 61 -8.31 -20.70 5.84
CA VAL A 61 -7.82 -20.96 7.19
C VAL A 61 -6.73 -22.02 7.13
N GLY A 62 -5.51 -21.70 7.59
CA GLY A 62 -4.40 -22.66 7.57
C GLY A 62 -4.06 -23.20 6.18
N SER A 63 -4.38 -22.45 5.12
CA SER A 63 -4.37 -22.96 3.73
C SER A 63 -3.34 -22.27 2.87
N THR A 64 -2.90 -22.94 1.80
CA THR A 64 -1.97 -22.39 0.80
C THR A 64 -2.62 -22.39 -0.58
N ILE A 65 -2.61 -21.23 -1.24
CA ILE A 65 -3.00 -21.07 -2.64
C ILE A 65 -1.78 -20.63 -3.43
N SER A 66 -1.46 -21.32 -4.52
CA SER A 66 -0.32 -20.97 -5.37
C SER A 66 -0.74 -21.02 -6.84
N GLY A 67 -0.73 -19.87 -7.53
CA GLY A 67 -0.93 -19.83 -8.98
C GLY A 67 0.31 -19.35 -9.72
N MET A 68 0.33 -19.50 -11.05
CA MET A 68 1.45 -19.02 -11.86
C MET A 68 1.48 -17.49 -11.91
N ASP A 69 0.48 -16.85 -12.52
CA ASP A 69 0.40 -15.39 -12.66
C ASP A 69 -0.11 -14.72 -11.37
N SER A 70 -1.14 -15.33 -10.77
CA SER A 70 -1.73 -14.92 -9.49
C SER A 70 -2.17 -16.11 -8.67
N GLY A 71 -2.02 -16.06 -7.35
CA GLY A 71 -2.66 -17.02 -6.47
C GLY A 71 -4.18 -16.86 -6.48
N VAL A 72 -4.65 -15.62 -6.31
CA VAL A 72 -6.08 -15.27 -6.32
C VAL A 72 -6.37 -14.14 -7.30
N ASN A 73 -7.45 -14.26 -8.08
CA ASN A 73 -8.00 -13.20 -8.92
C ASN A 73 -9.47 -12.94 -8.52
N MET A 74 -9.83 -11.68 -8.25
CA MET A 74 -11.19 -11.35 -7.81
C MET A 74 -11.77 -10.09 -8.47
N SER A 75 -13.08 -10.09 -8.69
CA SER A 75 -13.84 -8.93 -9.20
C SER A 75 -14.33 -8.00 -8.08
N ALA A 76 -14.82 -6.81 -8.44
CA ALA A 76 -15.64 -5.98 -7.54
C ALA A 76 -16.83 -6.78 -6.97
N GLY A 77 -17.22 -6.46 -5.74
CA GLY A 77 -18.24 -7.15 -4.94
C GLY A 77 -17.75 -8.43 -4.26
N SER A 78 -16.56 -8.94 -4.64
CA SER A 78 -15.99 -10.17 -4.07
C SER A 78 -15.09 -9.85 -2.87
N SER A 79 -14.87 -10.83 -1.99
CA SER A 79 -13.95 -10.67 -0.86
C SER A 79 -13.09 -11.91 -0.61
N LEU A 80 -11.87 -11.69 -0.12
CA LEU A 80 -10.94 -12.73 0.31
C LEU A 80 -10.52 -12.50 1.77
N ASN A 81 -10.78 -13.49 2.62
CA ASN A 81 -10.32 -13.52 4.01
C ASN A 81 -9.25 -14.58 4.18
N LEU A 82 -8.06 -14.17 4.62
CA LEU A 82 -6.95 -15.04 4.96
C LEU A 82 -6.76 -15.06 6.48
N ASN A 83 -6.72 -16.25 7.04
CA ASN A 83 -6.42 -16.49 8.44
C ASN A 83 -5.31 -17.54 8.55
N ASN A 84 -4.13 -17.14 9.02
CA ASN A 84 -2.95 -18.00 9.05
C ASN A 84 -2.77 -18.78 7.73
N SER A 85 -2.89 -18.07 6.60
CA SER A 85 -2.91 -18.68 5.26
C SER A 85 -1.94 -17.97 4.33
N THR A 86 -1.51 -18.68 3.29
CA THR A 86 -0.57 -18.17 2.29
C THR A 86 -1.22 -18.10 0.92
N VAL A 87 -1.06 -16.97 0.23
CA VAL A 87 -1.37 -16.83 -1.19
C VAL A 87 -0.10 -16.46 -1.94
N ARG A 88 0.23 -17.20 -2.99
CA ARG A 88 1.47 -17.04 -3.75
C ARG A 88 1.22 -16.94 -5.26
N SER A 89 2.00 -16.10 -5.95
CA SER A 89 2.23 -16.23 -7.39
C SER A 89 3.67 -16.65 -7.68
N THR A 90 3.88 -17.50 -8.68
CA THR A 90 5.20 -18.15 -8.92
C THR A 90 5.96 -17.57 -10.10
N VAL A 91 5.29 -16.88 -11.02
CA VAL A 91 5.89 -16.24 -12.19
C VAL A 91 5.35 -14.82 -12.31
N GLY A 92 6.26 -13.85 -12.40
CA GLY A 92 5.94 -12.52 -12.91
C GLY A 92 6.16 -12.52 -14.40
N THR A 93 5.11 -12.35 -15.23
CA THR A 93 5.32 -12.16 -16.67
C THR A 93 6.14 -10.88 -16.90
N ALA A 94 7.40 -11.05 -17.29
CA ALA A 94 8.30 -9.98 -17.66
C ALA A 94 7.76 -9.29 -18.94
N GLY A 95 7.03 -8.20 -18.75
CA GLY A 95 6.39 -7.44 -19.83
C GLY A 95 5.07 -6.76 -19.46
N SER A 96 4.46 -7.13 -18.32
CA SER A 96 3.24 -6.48 -17.79
C SER A 96 3.28 -6.33 -16.26
N ALA A 97 4.47 -6.03 -15.72
CA ALA A 97 4.80 -6.06 -14.30
C ALA A 97 3.91 -5.19 -13.39
N SER A 98 3.23 -4.18 -13.93
CA SER A 98 2.39 -3.26 -13.13
C SER A 98 1.02 -3.83 -12.73
N PHE A 99 0.58 -4.94 -13.34
CA PHE A 99 -0.78 -5.48 -13.10
C PHE A 99 -0.81 -6.82 -12.37
N ASN A 100 0.34 -7.50 -12.25
CA ASN A 100 0.39 -8.83 -11.64
C ASN A 100 0.66 -8.75 -10.14
N GLY A 101 -0.09 -9.53 -9.37
CA GLY A 101 0.22 -9.78 -7.96
C GLY A 101 -0.21 -11.16 -7.50
N ALA A 102 0.24 -11.58 -6.32
CA ALA A 102 -0.25 -12.83 -5.70
C ALA A 102 -1.76 -12.78 -5.49
N VAL A 103 -2.26 -11.60 -5.10
CA VAL A 103 -3.68 -11.28 -5.15
C VAL A 103 -3.90 -10.16 -6.16
N MET A 104 -4.66 -10.44 -7.21
CA MET A 104 -5.20 -9.44 -8.12
C MET A 104 -6.66 -9.18 -7.77
N THR A 105 -7.01 -7.91 -7.53
CA THR A 105 -8.38 -7.50 -7.22
C THR A 105 -8.84 -6.36 -8.11
N PHE A 106 -10.03 -6.49 -8.68
CA PHE A 106 -10.71 -5.47 -9.47
C PHE A 106 -11.72 -4.70 -8.59
N GLY A 107 -11.28 -4.17 -7.45
CA GLY A 107 -12.12 -3.49 -6.48
C GLY A 107 -12.75 -4.38 -5.40
N GLY A 108 -12.51 -5.70 -5.40
CA GLY A 108 -12.90 -6.58 -4.30
C GLY A 108 -12.03 -6.42 -3.05
N GLY A 109 -12.58 -6.78 -1.88
CA GLY A 109 -11.94 -6.61 -0.58
C GLY A 109 -10.99 -7.74 -0.19
N VAL A 110 -9.92 -7.42 0.55
CA VAL A 110 -8.93 -8.39 1.06
C VAL A 110 -8.69 -8.15 2.55
N ILE A 111 -8.79 -9.21 3.36
CA ILE A 111 -8.45 -9.17 4.79
C ILE A 111 -7.44 -10.28 5.07
N ALA A 112 -6.25 -9.92 5.53
CA ALA A 112 -5.21 -10.84 5.94
C ALA A 112 -4.96 -10.72 7.45
N THR A 113 -5.11 -11.84 8.17
CA THR A 113 -5.04 -11.89 9.64
C THR A 113 -4.18 -13.06 10.14
N ASN A 114 -3.78 -13.01 11.41
CA ASN A 114 -3.16 -14.13 12.13
C ASN A 114 -1.91 -14.70 11.44
N GLY A 115 -0.96 -13.83 11.04
CA GLY A 115 0.28 -14.28 10.40
C GLY A 115 0.11 -14.76 8.96
N SER A 116 -0.95 -14.31 8.27
CA SER A 116 -1.11 -14.64 6.85
C SER A 116 -0.01 -14.00 6.00
N VAL A 117 0.30 -14.64 4.87
CA VAL A 117 1.36 -14.19 3.94
C VAL A 117 0.80 -14.09 2.53
N ILE A 118 0.97 -12.93 1.91
CA ILE A 118 0.71 -12.72 0.47
C ILE A 118 2.06 -12.51 -0.20
N ASP A 119 2.50 -13.48 -1.00
CA ASP A 119 3.85 -13.57 -1.57
C ASP A 119 3.78 -13.53 -3.11
N GLY A 120 4.01 -12.36 -3.68
CA GLY A 120 3.91 -12.14 -5.11
C GLY A 120 5.25 -12.14 -5.82
N ALA A 121 5.34 -12.91 -6.91
CA ALA A 121 6.48 -12.88 -7.82
C ALA A 121 6.73 -11.49 -8.44
N THR A 122 5.70 -10.63 -8.51
CA THR A 122 5.84 -9.21 -8.91
C THR A 122 5.42 -8.28 -7.79
N ASN A 123 4.13 -7.94 -7.69
CA ASN A 123 3.59 -7.21 -6.55
C ASN A 123 2.97 -8.22 -5.57
N GLY A 124 2.89 -7.90 -4.28
CA GLY A 124 2.16 -8.75 -3.34
C GLY A 124 0.65 -8.70 -3.64
N ILE A 125 0.08 -7.49 -3.60
CA ILE A 125 -1.30 -7.23 -4.00
C ILE A 125 -1.29 -6.22 -5.15
N THR A 126 -2.08 -6.50 -6.19
CA THR A 126 -2.46 -5.50 -7.19
C THR A 126 -3.95 -5.23 -7.08
N MET A 127 -4.31 -3.98 -6.81
CA MET A 127 -5.68 -3.50 -6.88
C MET A 127 -5.85 -2.63 -8.11
N SER A 128 -6.59 -3.12 -9.09
CA SER A 128 -7.14 -2.26 -10.14
C SER A 128 -8.53 -1.83 -9.68
N LEU A 129 -8.77 -0.55 -9.50
CA LEU A 129 -10.13 -0.11 -9.18
C LEU A 129 -11.04 -0.36 -10.40
N ALA A 130 -12.14 -1.09 -10.21
CA ALA A 130 -13.14 -1.34 -11.23
C ALA A 130 -14.54 -1.01 -10.72
N ALA A 131 -15.45 -0.67 -11.63
CA ALA A 131 -16.82 -0.35 -11.29
C ALA A 131 -17.63 -1.60 -10.96
N SER A 132 -18.40 -1.49 -9.90
CA SER A 132 -19.68 -2.17 -9.73
C SER A 132 -20.79 -1.14 -9.98
N THR A 133 -21.85 -1.47 -10.71
CA THR A 133 -22.95 -0.52 -10.97
C THR A 133 -23.68 -0.06 -9.69
N ALA A 134 -23.37 -0.66 -8.54
CA ALA A 134 -23.77 -0.25 -7.20
C ALA A 134 -22.60 -0.53 -6.23
N PRO A 135 -22.22 0.41 -5.34
CA PRO A 135 -21.21 0.17 -4.32
C PRO A 135 -21.59 -1.05 -3.46
N VAL A 136 -20.72 -2.06 -3.40
CA VAL A 136 -20.90 -3.21 -2.50
C VAL A 136 -20.10 -2.93 -1.23
N ALA A 137 -20.70 -3.19 -0.06
CA ALA A 137 -20.00 -3.01 1.21
C ALA A 137 -18.73 -3.88 1.26
N GLY A 138 -17.58 -3.27 1.54
CA GLY A 138 -16.27 -3.95 1.56
C GLY A 138 -15.47 -3.87 0.26
N ASP A 139 -16.05 -3.30 -0.82
CA ASP A 139 -15.28 -2.97 -2.03
C ASP A 139 -14.17 -1.97 -1.71
N GLY A 140 -13.03 -2.13 -2.39
CA GLY A 140 -11.88 -1.25 -2.24
C GLY A 140 -11.21 -1.29 -0.87
N GLN A 141 -11.51 -2.27 -0.01
CA GLN A 141 -10.90 -2.39 1.30
C GLN A 141 -9.80 -3.45 1.33
N ILE A 142 -8.58 -3.06 1.70
CA ILE A 142 -7.51 -4.00 2.07
C ILE A 142 -7.19 -3.81 3.55
N VAL A 143 -7.17 -4.90 4.32
CA VAL A 143 -6.74 -4.92 5.72
C VAL A 143 -5.62 -5.94 5.90
N ILE A 144 -4.46 -5.50 6.36
CA ILE A 144 -3.32 -6.35 6.72
C ILE A 144 -3.12 -6.23 8.23
N ASP A 145 -3.48 -7.27 8.97
CA ASP A 145 -3.54 -7.29 10.44
C ASP A 145 -2.65 -8.41 10.99
N GLY A 146 -1.52 -8.04 11.61
CA GLY A 146 -0.49 -8.98 12.04
C GLY A 146 -0.06 -9.94 10.94
N SER A 147 0.08 -9.45 9.70
CA SER A 147 0.29 -10.25 8.48
C SER A 147 1.32 -9.60 7.56
N THR A 148 1.78 -10.35 6.54
CA THR A 148 2.87 -9.91 5.65
C THR A 148 2.44 -9.89 4.18
N VAL A 149 2.84 -8.84 3.45
CA VAL A 149 2.69 -8.74 1.99
C VAL A 149 4.06 -8.49 1.35
N ILE A 150 4.43 -9.29 0.35
CA ILE A 150 5.74 -9.26 -0.30
C ILE A 150 5.55 -9.16 -1.82
N GLY A 151 6.22 -8.19 -2.44
CA GLY A 151 6.41 -8.08 -3.89
C GLY A 151 7.89 -8.26 -4.25
N HIS A 152 8.20 -9.32 -5.00
CA HIS A 152 9.58 -9.68 -5.33
C HIS A 152 10.17 -8.95 -6.54
N ALA A 153 9.36 -8.32 -7.38
CA ALA A 153 9.84 -7.52 -8.52
C ALA A 153 9.14 -6.16 -8.66
N GLY A 154 8.22 -5.84 -7.75
CA GLY A 154 7.48 -4.59 -7.70
C GLY A 154 7.17 -4.20 -6.26
N SER A 155 6.10 -3.44 -6.09
CA SER A 155 5.69 -2.90 -4.79
C SER A 155 5.01 -3.97 -3.93
N ALA A 156 4.97 -3.77 -2.62
CA ALA A 156 4.18 -4.65 -1.75
C ALA A 156 2.70 -4.59 -2.14
N ILE A 157 2.17 -3.37 -2.28
CA ILE A 157 0.82 -3.11 -2.78
C ILE A 157 0.91 -2.11 -3.93
N ALA A 158 0.38 -2.49 -5.09
CA ALA A 158 0.22 -1.62 -6.24
C ALA A 158 -1.27 -1.34 -6.47
N VAL A 159 -1.65 -0.07 -6.55
CA VAL A 159 -2.99 0.37 -6.91
C VAL A 159 -2.92 1.05 -8.27
N ASN A 160 -3.83 0.67 -9.16
CA ASN A 160 -3.93 1.30 -10.47
C ASN A 160 -5.37 1.48 -10.97
N SER A 161 -5.51 2.28 -12.03
CA SER A 161 -6.68 2.34 -12.90
C SER A 161 -6.32 1.71 -14.25
N ALA A 162 -6.55 0.39 -14.38
CA ALA A 162 -6.26 -0.33 -15.62
C ALA A 162 -7.37 -0.22 -16.68
N PHE A 163 -8.58 0.17 -16.28
CA PHE A 163 -9.78 0.13 -17.10
C PHE A 163 -10.74 1.28 -16.75
N ASP A 164 -11.41 1.85 -17.76
CA ASP A 164 -12.34 2.96 -17.57
C ASP A 164 -13.69 2.44 -17.06
N PHE A 165 -13.98 2.74 -15.80
CA PHE A 165 -15.11 2.22 -15.06
C PHE A 165 -15.63 3.29 -14.07
N SER A 166 -16.94 3.49 -13.98
CA SER A 166 -17.53 4.76 -13.50
C SER A 166 -17.73 4.97 -11.98
N THR A 167 -17.62 3.95 -11.10
CA THR A 167 -18.26 4.03 -9.75
C THR A 167 -17.43 3.69 -8.51
N VAL A 168 -16.21 3.13 -8.61
CA VAL A 168 -15.33 2.99 -7.43
C VAL A 168 -14.01 3.68 -7.71
N LYS A 169 -13.85 4.88 -7.14
CA LYS A 169 -12.60 5.65 -7.24
C LYS A 169 -11.82 5.67 -5.93
N GLU A 170 -12.50 5.47 -4.81
CA GLU A 170 -11.88 5.51 -3.49
C GLU A 170 -11.71 4.10 -2.95
N ALA A 171 -10.51 3.80 -2.48
CA ALA A 171 -10.19 2.58 -1.75
C ALA A 171 -9.44 2.92 -0.45
N SER A 172 -9.50 1.99 0.50
CA SER A 172 -8.84 2.12 1.80
C SER A 172 -7.93 0.93 2.04
N ILE A 173 -6.74 1.21 2.56
CA ILE A 173 -5.76 0.21 2.93
C ILE A 173 -5.40 0.45 4.39
N LEU A 174 -5.64 -0.52 5.26
CA LEU A 174 -5.30 -0.47 6.67
C LEU A 174 -4.23 -1.52 6.99
N VAL A 175 -3.08 -1.07 7.50
CA VAL A 175 -1.97 -1.93 7.92
C VAL A 175 -1.79 -1.77 9.41
N ARG A 176 -2.00 -2.86 10.16
CA ARG A 176 -1.99 -2.79 11.63
C ARG A 176 -1.43 -4.00 12.37
N ASN A 177 -1.18 -3.80 13.66
CA ASN A 177 -0.81 -4.84 14.63
C ASN A 177 0.45 -5.63 14.26
N GLY A 178 1.53 -4.92 13.94
CA GLY A 178 2.83 -5.54 13.61
C GLY A 178 2.88 -6.14 12.20
N SER A 179 2.03 -5.68 11.29
CA SER A 179 2.06 -6.08 9.89
C SER A 179 3.31 -5.57 9.16
N SER A 180 3.70 -6.27 8.10
CA SER A 180 4.86 -5.95 7.25
C SER A 180 4.47 -5.87 5.79
N LEU A 181 4.96 -4.83 5.10
CA LEU A 181 4.86 -4.67 3.65
C LEU A 181 6.29 -4.59 3.09
N GLN A 182 6.60 -5.39 2.06
CA GLN A 182 7.92 -5.45 1.46
C GLN A 182 7.81 -5.39 -0.07
N GLY A 183 8.26 -4.30 -0.69
CA GLY A 183 8.39 -4.18 -2.14
C GLY A 183 9.85 -4.14 -2.55
N SER A 184 10.25 -5.00 -3.49
CA SER A 184 11.64 -5.07 -3.95
C SER A 184 12.04 -3.89 -4.85
N ASP A 185 11.06 -3.12 -5.33
CA ASP A 185 11.26 -1.82 -5.97
C ASP A 185 11.44 -0.67 -4.95
N GLY A 186 11.42 -1.00 -3.64
CA GLY A 186 11.50 -0.05 -2.54
C GLY A 186 10.16 0.56 -2.12
N ASN A 187 9.05 0.31 -2.84
CA ASN A 187 7.74 0.86 -2.53
C ASN A 187 6.90 -0.14 -1.71
N ILE A 188 6.39 0.32 -0.56
CA ILE A 188 5.33 -0.39 0.16
C ILE A 188 3.96 -0.12 -0.45
N LEU A 189 3.79 1.05 -1.07
CA LEU A 189 2.59 1.44 -1.79
C LEU A 189 2.97 2.24 -3.04
N SER A 190 2.41 1.83 -4.17
CA SER A 190 2.45 2.58 -5.44
C SER A 190 1.02 2.83 -5.92
N VAL A 191 0.66 4.07 -6.23
CA VAL A 191 -0.66 4.47 -6.72
C VAL A 191 -0.49 5.18 -8.06
N THR A 192 -1.02 4.61 -9.14
CA THR A 192 -0.77 5.11 -10.50
C THR A 192 -2.00 5.03 -11.39
N ASN A 193 -2.04 5.87 -12.42
CA ASN A 193 -2.99 5.83 -13.53
C ASN A 193 -2.22 5.59 -14.83
N PRO A 194 -1.64 4.39 -15.03
CA PRO A 194 -0.65 4.14 -16.08
C PRO A 194 -1.22 4.27 -17.50
N ARG A 195 -2.54 4.30 -17.65
CA ARG A 195 -3.25 4.50 -18.92
C ARG A 195 -3.79 5.92 -19.10
N ASN A 196 -3.52 6.83 -18.17
CA ASN A 196 -4.05 8.20 -18.15
C ASN A 196 -5.57 8.22 -18.41
N LEU A 197 -6.29 7.32 -17.75
CA LEU A 197 -7.75 7.27 -17.85
C LEU A 197 -8.33 8.53 -17.19
N ASP A 198 -9.50 8.96 -17.65
CA ASP A 198 -10.24 10.10 -17.07
C ASP A 198 -10.55 9.89 -15.57
N THR A 199 -10.51 8.64 -15.13
CA THR A 199 -10.74 8.22 -13.75
C THR A 199 -9.46 7.70 -13.10
N ALA A 200 -8.75 8.58 -12.40
CA ALA A 200 -7.59 8.22 -11.60
C ALA A 200 -8.00 7.63 -10.23
N PRO A 201 -7.17 6.73 -9.64
CA PRO A 201 -7.46 6.12 -8.35
C PRO A 201 -7.24 7.10 -7.18
N THR A 202 -8.10 6.99 -6.16
CA THR A 202 -7.97 7.66 -4.87
C THR A 202 -7.79 6.62 -3.77
N ILE A 203 -6.73 6.75 -2.96
CA ILE A 203 -6.42 5.82 -1.88
C ILE A 203 -6.27 6.53 -0.56
N ASN A 204 -6.87 5.95 0.48
CA ASN A 204 -6.61 6.28 1.88
C ASN A 204 -5.80 5.15 2.52
N PHE A 205 -4.54 5.42 2.83
CA PHE A 205 -3.59 4.48 3.42
C PHE A 205 -3.36 4.79 4.89
N PHE A 206 -3.74 3.84 5.75
CA PHE A 206 -3.67 3.95 7.20
C PHE A 206 -2.63 2.96 7.73
N VAL A 207 -1.73 3.45 8.59
CA VAL A 207 -0.76 2.62 9.29
C VAL A 207 -0.93 2.82 10.79
N GLU A 208 -1.17 1.72 11.50
CA GLU A 208 -1.42 1.71 12.94
C GLU A 208 -0.60 0.62 13.63
N SER A 209 0.02 0.91 14.78
CA SER A 209 0.72 -0.11 15.59
C SER A 209 1.63 -1.05 14.78
N SER A 210 2.29 -0.51 13.75
CA SER A 210 3.15 -1.23 12.80
C SER A 210 4.28 -0.31 12.37
N VAL A 211 5.44 -0.89 12.09
CA VAL A 211 6.61 -0.18 11.57
C VAL A 211 6.89 -0.70 10.17
N LEU A 212 6.78 0.18 9.17
CA LEU A 212 7.00 -0.16 7.78
C LEU A 212 8.27 0.52 7.27
N ASP A 213 9.06 -0.21 6.50
CA ASP A 213 10.25 0.29 5.82
C ASP A 213 9.99 0.29 4.31
N GLY A 214 10.08 1.47 3.70
CA GLY A 214 9.88 1.66 2.26
C GLY A 214 9.01 2.87 1.92
N ASN A 215 8.90 3.11 0.62
CA ASN A 215 8.39 4.35 0.07
C ASN A 215 6.89 4.28 -0.24
N VAL A 216 6.23 5.43 -0.18
CA VAL A 216 4.89 5.64 -0.74
C VAL A 216 5.02 6.54 -1.96
N THR A 217 4.57 6.06 -3.10
CA THR A 217 4.67 6.77 -4.38
C THR A 217 3.30 6.94 -5.01
N VAL A 218 2.98 8.19 -5.37
CA VAL A 218 1.76 8.55 -6.10
C VAL A 218 2.16 9.13 -7.47
N GLY A 219 1.54 8.62 -8.53
CA GLY A 219 1.77 9.06 -9.90
C GLY A 219 1.32 10.51 -10.12
N ALA A 220 2.06 11.26 -10.93
CA ALA A 220 1.67 12.59 -11.40
C ALA A 220 0.67 12.51 -12.58
N ASP A 221 -0.33 11.66 -12.44
CA ASP A 221 -1.27 11.22 -13.48
C ASP A 221 -2.75 11.36 -13.02
N GLY A 222 -2.96 12.27 -12.07
CA GLY A 222 -4.25 12.51 -11.42
C GLY A 222 -4.52 11.60 -10.22
N SER A 223 -3.66 10.61 -9.95
CA SER A 223 -3.80 9.73 -8.80
C SER A 223 -3.77 10.51 -7.48
N VAL A 224 -4.58 10.07 -6.52
CA VAL A 224 -4.66 10.64 -5.18
C VAL A 224 -4.24 9.57 -4.16
N GLY A 225 -3.28 9.93 -3.31
CA GLY A 225 -2.85 9.07 -2.21
C GLY A 225 -2.79 9.86 -0.92
N ASN A 226 -3.66 9.53 0.02
CA ASN A 226 -3.69 10.08 1.36
C ASN A 226 -3.06 9.08 2.33
N VAL A 227 -2.11 9.52 3.14
CA VAL A 227 -1.43 8.69 4.14
C VAL A 227 -1.77 9.20 5.53
N THR A 228 -2.19 8.30 6.42
CA THR A 228 -2.45 8.60 7.83
C THR A 228 -1.62 7.67 8.71
N LEU A 229 -0.78 8.24 9.57
CA LEU A 229 -0.03 7.53 10.59
C LEU A 229 -0.64 7.84 11.95
N SER A 230 -1.17 6.83 12.61
CA SER A 230 -1.87 6.95 13.90
C SER A 230 -1.61 5.76 14.79
N ASN A 231 -1.96 5.84 16.07
CA ASN A 231 -1.93 4.70 17.00
C ASN A 231 -0.55 4.00 17.02
N GLY A 232 0.53 4.78 17.04
CA GLY A 232 1.91 4.27 16.99
C GLY A 232 2.38 3.73 15.63
N GLY A 233 1.63 3.97 14.55
CA GLY A 233 2.03 3.60 13.19
C GLY A 233 3.24 4.40 12.72
N ARG A 234 4.19 3.72 12.08
CA ARG A 234 5.45 4.31 11.63
C ARG A 234 5.79 3.91 10.20
N ILE A 235 6.29 4.87 9.43
CA ILE A 235 6.97 4.62 8.15
C ILE A 235 8.39 5.19 8.22
N ASN A 236 9.37 4.38 7.81
CA ASN A 236 10.72 4.81 7.48
C ASN A 236 10.87 4.74 5.95
N GLY A 237 10.89 5.88 5.27
CA GLY A 237 10.84 5.90 3.82
C GLY A 237 10.64 7.29 3.24
N THR A 238 10.58 7.38 1.92
CA THR A 238 10.20 8.61 1.21
C THR A 238 8.72 8.61 0.86
N PHE A 239 8.14 9.81 0.87
CA PHE A 239 6.83 10.06 0.25
C PHE A 239 7.07 10.84 -1.04
N ASN A 240 6.54 10.33 -2.15
CA ASN A 240 6.67 10.94 -3.46
C ASN A 240 5.27 11.30 -3.98
N ASN A 241 5.00 12.60 -4.08
CA ASN A 241 3.73 13.19 -4.53
C ASN A 241 2.49 12.74 -3.73
N VAL A 242 2.68 12.36 -2.46
CA VAL A 242 1.55 12.03 -1.58
C VAL A 242 0.64 13.25 -1.46
N THR A 243 -0.66 13.08 -1.71
CA THR A 243 -1.62 14.18 -1.79
C THR A 243 -1.86 14.82 -0.42
N GLN A 244 -2.04 14.00 0.60
CA GLN A 244 -2.17 14.43 1.99
C GLN A 244 -1.41 13.45 2.87
N ALA A 245 -0.56 13.96 3.76
CA ALA A 245 0.00 13.19 4.85
C ALA A 245 -0.53 13.74 6.19
N THR A 246 -1.07 12.86 7.03
CA THR A 246 -1.57 13.19 8.36
C THR A 246 -0.88 12.33 9.41
N LEU A 247 -0.33 12.96 10.44
CA LEU A 247 0.35 12.25 11.53
C LEU A 247 -0.24 12.71 12.87
N GLY A 248 -0.69 11.77 13.69
CA GLY A 248 -1.25 12.08 15.00
C GLY A 248 -1.23 10.86 15.93
N ASN A 249 -1.54 11.05 17.20
CA ASN A 249 -1.67 9.94 18.17
C ASN A 249 -0.51 8.92 18.15
N GLY A 250 0.73 9.40 18.17
CA GLY A 250 1.94 8.57 18.11
C GLY A 250 2.38 8.18 16.70
N GLY A 251 1.74 8.68 15.65
CA GLY A 251 2.16 8.48 14.27
C GLY A 251 3.54 9.05 14.00
N HIS A 252 4.39 8.30 13.30
CA HIS A 252 5.79 8.67 13.08
C HIS A 252 6.25 8.47 11.64
N TRP A 253 6.85 9.48 11.02
CA TRP A 253 7.52 9.35 9.74
C TRP A 253 8.99 9.73 9.86
N GLN A 254 9.89 8.81 9.53
CA GLN A 254 11.32 9.11 9.38
C GLN A 254 11.67 9.10 7.89
N LEU A 255 12.16 10.22 7.39
CA LEU A 255 12.62 10.34 6.00
C LEU A 255 13.90 9.52 5.81
N THR A 256 14.01 8.87 4.67
CA THR A 256 15.23 8.18 4.19
C THR A 256 15.82 8.85 2.96
N GLY A 257 15.22 9.95 2.52
CA GLY A 257 15.55 10.71 1.33
C GLY A 257 14.62 11.93 1.19
N ASP A 258 14.90 12.77 0.21
CA ASP A 258 14.03 13.89 -0.13
C ASP A 258 12.60 13.40 -0.41
N SER A 259 11.62 14.18 0.04
CA SER A 259 10.21 13.79 -0.03
C SER A 259 9.32 14.95 -0.44
N THR A 260 8.23 14.64 -1.14
CA THR A 260 7.24 15.59 -1.62
C THR A 260 5.84 15.16 -1.20
N VAL A 261 5.11 16.09 -0.58
CA VAL A 261 3.69 15.97 -0.28
C VAL A 261 2.96 17.22 -0.76
N ASN A 262 1.68 17.12 -1.11
CA ASN A 262 0.90 18.30 -1.47
C ASN A 262 0.33 19.02 -0.24
N ALA A 263 -0.20 18.30 0.73
CA ALA A 263 -0.64 18.86 1.99
C ALA A 263 -0.13 18.03 3.18
N LEU A 264 0.16 18.71 4.29
CA LEU A 264 0.74 18.08 5.48
C LEU A 264 0.04 18.57 6.75
N ASP A 265 -0.49 17.62 7.53
CA ASP A 265 -1.10 17.88 8.84
C ASP A 265 -0.38 17.09 9.93
N VAL A 266 0.27 17.81 10.85
CA VAL A 266 1.03 17.20 11.97
C VAL A 266 0.33 17.54 13.27
N GLN A 267 -0.48 16.59 13.72
CA GLN A 267 -1.33 16.69 14.89
C GLN A 267 -0.59 16.32 16.18
N SER A 268 -1.24 16.53 17.32
CA SER A 268 -0.69 16.17 18.63
C SER A 268 -0.25 14.70 18.68
N GLY A 269 0.97 14.48 19.17
CA GLY A 269 1.62 13.18 19.20
C GLY A 269 2.16 12.68 17.85
N GLY A 270 1.92 13.40 16.75
CA GLY A 270 2.54 13.14 15.44
C GLY A 270 3.98 13.65 15.41
N VAL A 271 4.87 12.86 14.79
CA VAL A 271 6.30 13.16 14.70
C VAL A 271 6.81 12.95 13.27
N ILE A 272 7.51 13.95 12.74
CA ILE A 272 8.31 13.81 11.52
C ILE A 272 9.77 14.00 11.87
N GLU A 273 10.60 13.03 11.49
CA GLU A 273 12.04 13.08 11.59
C GLU A 273 12.61 13.19 10.18
N LEU A 274 13.27 14.31 9.87
CA LEU A 274 13.75 14.63 8.52
C LEU A 274 15.00 13.81 8.13
N GLY A 275 15.40 12.83 8.94
CA GLY A 275 16.48 11.89 8.65
C GLY A 275 17.04 11.31 9.93
N ASN A 276 17.80 10.23 9.82
CA ASN A 276 18.49 9.62 10.97
C ASN A 276 19.80 10.34 11.37
N GLY A 277 20.07 11.52 10.79
CA GLY A 277 21.28 12.31 11.03
C GLY A 277 22.53 11.88 10.25
N THR A 278 22.45 10.84 9.41
CA THR A 278 23.59 10.40 8.57
C THR A 278 23.66 11.12 7.22
N ALA A 279 22.52 11.67 6.77
CA ALA A 279 22.38 12.51 5.59
C ALA A 279 21.37 13.62 5.90
N PHE A 280 21.38 14.67 5.08
CA PHE A 280 20.42 15.77 5.18
C PHE A 280 19.39 15.69 4.06
N HIS A 281 18.12 15.89 4.39
CA HIS A 281 17.02 15.75 3.45
C HIS A 281 16.14 17.01 3.39
N THR A 282 15.46 17.17 2.27
CA THR A 282 14.44 18.20 2.08
C THR A 282 13.05 17.56 2.03
N LEU A 283 12.19 17.99 2.95
CA LEU A 283 10.75 17.78 2.87
C LEU A 283 10.12 18.97 2.15
N THR A 284 9.49 18.73 1.01
CA THR A 284 8.74 19.76 0.27
C THR A 284 7.24 19.52 0.42
N VAL A 285 6.54 20.51 0.95
CA VAL A 285 5.07 20.60 0.99
C VAL A 285 4.64 21.55 -0.11
N ALA A 286 4.11 21.04 -1.22
CA ALA A 286 3.77 21.86 -2.39
C ALA A 286 2.62 22.85 -2.10
N GLY A 287 1.67 22.44 -1.27
CA GLY A 287 0.55 23.26 -0.79
C GLY A 287 0.68 23.58 0.70
N ASN A 288 -0.37 23.31 1.47
CA ASN A 288 -0.50 23.83 2.82
C ASN A 288 0.12 22.92 3.89
N TYR A 289 0.67 23.55 4.92
CA TYR A 289 1.12 22.91 6.15
C TYR A 289 0.26 23.34 7.34
N THR A 290 -0.26 22.38 8.09
CA THR A 290 -1.02 22.63 9.32
C THR A 290 -0.37 21.89 10.48
N GLY A 291 -0.05 22.63 11.54
CA GLY A 291 0.41 22.06 12.80
C GLY A 291 -0.69 22.10 13.87
N SER A 292 -0.90 21.00 14.58
CA SER A 292 -1.82 20.94 15.72
C SER A 292 -1.17 20.28 16.94
N GLY A 293 0.05 20.73 17.27
CA GLY A 293 0.83 20.24 18.41
C GLY A 293 1.79 19.09 18.10
N GLY A 294 2.03 18.79 16.82
CA GLY A 294 3.02 17.81 16.37
C GLY A 294 4.47 18.29 16.47
N THR A 295 5.43 17.38 16.28
CA THR A 295 6.88 17.68 16.34
C THR A 295 7.59 17.41 15.02
N LEU A 296 8.45 18.35 14.60
CA LEU A 296 9.41 18.18 13.52
C LEU A 296 10.82 18.07 14.09
N LEU A 297 11.55 17.02 13.75
CA LEU A 297 12.96 16.83 14.10
C LEU A 297 13.85 17.08 12.90
N PHE A 298 14.74 18.04 13.04
CA PHE A 298 15.77 18.40 12.06
C PHE A 298 17.13 17.95 12.57
N ASN A 299 17.99 17.55 11.65
CA ASN A 299 19.42 17.38 11.88
C ASN A 299 20.19 18.53 11.23
N THR A 300 21.25 18.98 11.91
CA THR A 300 22.12 20.04 11.41
C THR A 300 23.57 19.80 11.84
N VAL A 301 24.52 20.27 11.03
CA VAL A 301 25.89 20.50 11.47
C VAL A 301 26.02 21.95 11.94
N LEU A 302 26.15 22.20 13.24
CA LEU A 302 26.26 23.56 13.77
C LEU A 302 27.56 24.25 13.33
N GLY A 303 27.41 25.18 12.40
CA GLY A 303 28.47 26.06 11.89
C GLY A 303 27.94 27.46 11.60
N GLY A 304 28.29 28.01 10.42
CA GLY A 304 27.82 29.31 9.92
C GLY A 304 26.62 29.18 8.97
N ASN A 305 26.29 30.23 8.22
CA ASN A 305 25.11 30.30 7.34
C ASN A 305 25.04 29.22 6.24
N THR A 306 26.13 28.49 5.98
CA THR A 306 26.21 27.42 4.97
C THR A 306 26.18 26.03 5.61
N SER A 307 25.67 25.91 6.82
CA SER A 307 25.62 24.66 7.56
C SER A 307 24.73 23.64 6.86
N ALA A 308 25.26 22.44 6.66
CA ALA A 308 24.47 21.33 6.14
C ALA A 308 23.37 20.99 7.16
N SER A 309 22.12 21.05 6.70
CA SER A 309 20.94 20.93 7.54
C SER A 309 19.79 20.34 6.76
N ASP A 310 18.92 19.63 7.46
CA ASP A 310 17.61 19.25 6.95
C ASP A 310 16.79 20.50 6.62
N LYS A 311 15.86 20.37 5.66
CA LYS A 311 15.04 21.47 5.18
C LYS A 311 13.57 21.09 5.10
N LEU A 312 12.72 22.03 5.49
CA LEU A 312 11.30 22.01 5.20
C LEU A 312 10.99 23.19 4.28
N VAL A 313 10.45 22.90 3.10
CA VAL A 313 10.03 23.90 2.11
C VAL A 313 8.51 23.81 2.00
N ILE A 314 7.82 24.93 2.20
CA ILE A 314 6.35 25.00 2.12
C ILE A 314 5.99 26.00 1.03
N GLY A 315 5.26 25.53 0.02
CA GLY A 315 4.84 26.32 -1.14
C GLY A 315 3.49 27.04 -0.95
N GLY A 316 2.66 26.58 -0.01
CA GLY A 316 1.36 27.17 0.32
C GLY A 316 1.33 27.82 1.70
N GLU A 317 0.14 27.89 2.27
CA GLU A 317 -0.11 28.54 3.55
C GLU A 317 0.29 27.67 4.75
N THR A 318 0.76 28.31 5.81
CA THR A 318 1.08 27.64 7.09
C THR A 318 0.11 28.07 8.18
N SER A 319 -0.38 27.13 8.99
CA SER A 319 -1.26 27.46 10.12
C SER A 319 -1.03 26.57 11.36
N GLY A 320 -1.42 27.09 12.53
CA GLY A 320 -1.44 26.35 13.79
C GLY A 320 -0.10 26.33 14.54
N GLN A 321 0.09 25.32 15.39
CA GLN A 321 1.26 25.19 16.28
C GLN A 321 2.05 23.91 15.98
N THR A 322 3.36 24.04 15.87
CA THR A 322 4.32 22.93 15.70
C THR A 322 5.46 23.08 16.70
N TYR A 323 5.97 21.97 17.23
CA TYR A 323 7.22 21.92 17.97
C TYR A 323 8.37 21.59 17.01
N VAL A 324 9.48 22.29 17.16
CA VAL A 324 10.69 22.02 16.39
C VAL A 324 11.78 21.57 17.34
N ARG A 325 12.41 20.45 17.02
CA ARG A 325 13.61 19.96 17.68
C ARG A 325 14.74 19.91 16.67
N VAL A 326 15.89 20.43 17.06
CA VAL A 326 17.09 20.43 16.24
C VAL A 326 18.14 19.56 16.93
N ASN A 327 18.60 18.54 16.24
CA ASN A 327 19.71 17.68 16.66
C ASN A 327 20.99 18.19 16.01
N ASN A 328 21.97 18.56 16.85
CA ASN A 328 23.33 18.82 16.36
C ASN A 328 24.02 17.47 16.09
N VAL A 329 24.21 17.12 14.82
CA VAL A 329 24.91 15.89 14.39
C VAL A 329 26.38 16.14 14.06
N GLY A 330 26.88 17.36 14.23
CA GLY A 330 28.30 17.70 14.11
C GLY A 330 28.58 19.21 14.14
N GLY A 331 29.81 19.62 14.40
CA GLY A 331 30.18 21.05 14.44
C GLY A 331 30.05 21.70 15.81
N ALA A 332 30.83 22.74 16.02
CA ALA A 332 31.02 23.43 17.31
C ALA A 332 30.18 24.71 17.45
N GLY A 333 29.45 25.08 16.40
CA GLY A 333 28.84 26.40 16.25
C GLY A 333 29.82 27.45 15.75
N ALA A 334 29.31 28.42 15.00
CA ALA A 334 30.02 29.64 14.60
C ALA A 334 29.06 30.83 14.68
N GLN A 335 29.60 32.05 14.65
CA GLN A 335 28.76 33.23 14.50
C GLN A 335 28.05 33.18 13.14
N THR A 336 26.74 33.42 13.14
CA THR A 336 25.91 33.53 11.94
C THR A 336 25.41 34.95 11.76
N ASP A 337 25.35 35.42 10.52
CA ASP A 337 24.77 36.73 10.19
C ASP A 337 23.29 36.63 9.81
N GLN A 338 22.85 35.50 9.23
CA GLN A 338 21.47 35.27 8.77
C GLN A 338 20.81 34.06 9.44
N GLY A 339 21.51 33.37 10.34
CA GLY A 339 21.13 32.04 10.81
C GLY A 339 21.56 30.94 9.85
N ILE A 340 21.12 29.72 10.14
CA ILE A 340 21.28 28.51 9.32
C ILE A 340 19.99 28.27 8.56
#